data_AF-A0A7G1IB56-F1
#
_entry.id   AF-A0A7G1IB56-F1
#
_cell.length_a   1.000
_cell.length_b   1.000
_cell.length_c   1.000
_cell.angle_alpha   90.00
_cell.angle_beta   90.00
_cell.angle_gamma   90.00
#
_symmetry.space_group_name_H-M   'P 1'
#
loop_
_entity.id
_entity.type
_entity.pdbx_description
1 polymer ?
#
loop_
_entity_poly.entity_id
_entity_poly.type
_entity_poly.pdbx_seq_one_letter_code
_entity_poly.pdbx_strand_id
1 'polypeptide(L)'
;MTVLSIPHRAPAPVATRRRIRLRPATELTRMTRYRGGTYSHTVDRIVFADGTTARTDLIRLNPNVQAYSLDFTGVAPHQPSPYRLGTWSALPHLRTRDCEAEVDWILRNSFPVCPIAELSRRLRAAGYPLGPANISEHEAIAATQAAIWCFTNGMALDTRPLNAPVAVHRGPGPVLTFEFDGRPQLGGYSLWTASDTPWR
;
A
#
# COMPACT_ATOMS: atom_id res chain seq x y z
N MET A 1 8.44 19.14 60.00
CA MET A 1 7.87 19.00 58.66
C MET A 1 8.74 18.01 57.89
N THR A 2 8.21 16.85 57.52
CA THR A 2 8.97 15.79 56.85
C THR A 2 8.44 15.65 55.42
N VAL A 3 9.28 15.90 54.42
CA VAL A 3 8.92 15.77 53.01
C VAL A 3 9.34 14.38 52.54
N LEU A 4 8.35 13.53 52.22
CA LEU A 4 8.56 12.22 51.60
C LEU A 4 8.84 12.40 50.11
N SER A 5 10.06 12.08 49.67
CA SER A 5 10.43 12.02 48.26
C SER A 5 9.79 10.81 47.58
N ILE A 6 9.07 11.05 46.49
CA ILE A 6 8.50 9.98 45.64
C ILE A 6 9.61 9.53 44.67
N PRO A 7 9.90 8.22 44.55
CA PRO A 7 10.93 7.74 43.64
C PRO A 7 10.51 7.97 42.18
N HIS A 8 11.43 8.57 41.41
CA HIS A 8 11.28 8.79 39.98
C HIS A 8 11.28 7.44 39.25
N ARG A 9 10.11 7.03 38.76
CA ARG A 9 9.96 5.80 37.99
C ARG A 9 10.51 6.03 36.58
N ALA A 10 11.62 5.38 36.25
CA ALA A 10 12.16 5.39 34.89
C ALA A 10 11.14 4.79 33.90
N PRO A 11 10.89 5.42 32.75
CA PRO A 11 10.00 4.86 31.74
C PRO A 11 10.62 3.60 31.13
N ALA A 12 9.98 2.45 31.33
CA ALA A 12 10.36 1.20 30.69
C ALA A 12 9.72 1.12 29.29
N PRO A 13 10.48 0.80 28.24
CA PRO A 13 9.92 0.60 26.90
C PRO A 13 9.02 -0.64 26.89
N VAL A 14 7.73 -0.44 26.60
CA VAL A 14 6.76 -1.52 26.43
C VAL A 14 6.70 -1.90 24.95
N ALA A 15 7.20 -3.08 24.60
CA ALA A 15 7.04 -3.63 23.27
C ALA A 15 5.62 -4.21 23.11
N THR A 16 4.75 -3.50 22.41
CA THR A 16 3.42 -4.02 22.04
C THR A 16 3.50 -4.75 20.71
N ARG A 17 3.16 -6.05 20.69
CA ARG A 17 3.04 -6.82 19.46
C ARG A 17 1.56 -6.99 19.11
N ARG A 18 1.11 -6.31 18.06
CA ARG A 18 -0.23 -6.52 17.50
C ARG A 18 -0.33 -7.95 16.98
N ARG A 19 -1.19 -8.77 17.59
CA ARG A 19 -1.47 -10.14 17.14
C ARG A 19 -2.81 -10.14 16.43
N ILE A 20 -2.79 -10.35 15.11
CA ILE A 20 -4.01 -10.56 14.33
C ILE A 20 -4.41 -12.02 14.51
N ARG A 21 -5.55 -12.27 15.15
CA ARG A 21 -6.19 -13.59 15.12
C ARG A 21 -7.08 -13.62 13.89
N LEU A 22 -6.73 -14.47 12.92
CA LEU A 22 -7.62 -14.81 11.81
C LEU A 22 -8.74 -15.70 12.38
N ARG A 23 -9.99 -15.27 12.29
CA ARG A 23 -11.13 -16.14 12.59
C ARG A 23 -11.31 -17.15 11.45
N PRO A 24 -11.64 -18.42 11.74
CA PRO A 24 -12.03 -19.37 10.71
C PRO A 24 -13.22 -18.84 9.90
N ALA A 25 -13.19 -18.98 8.58
CA ALA A 25 -14.27 -18.52 7.70
C ALA A 25 -15.61 -19.22 8.01
N THR A 26 -15.58 -20.42 8.58
CA THR A 26 -16.74 -21.21 9.01
C THR A 26 -17.60 -20.53 10.08
N GLU A 27 -17.09 -19.50 10.78
CA GLU A 27 -17.83 -18.74 11.80
C GLU A 27 -18.46 -17.44 11.24
N LEU A 28 -18.25 -17.12 9.96
CA LEU A 28 -18.71 -15.87 9.34
C LEU A 28 -20.08 -16.05 8.66
N THR A 29 -21.11 -16.32 9.45
CA THR A 29 -22.45 -16.66 8.93
C THR A 29 -23.20 -15.46 8.32
N ARG A 30 -22.88 -14.22 8.74
CA ARG A 30 -23.46 -12.99 8.20
C ARG A 30 -22.41 -11.89 8.17
N MET A 31 -22.06 -11.44 6.97
CA MET A 31 -21.20 -10.29 6.76
C MET A 31 -22.01 -9.15 6.15
N THR A 32 -21.82 -7.93 6.64
CA THR A 32 -22.50 -6.75 6.07
C THR A 32 -21.52 -5.60 5.94
N ARG A 33 -21.51 -4.95 4.78
CA ARG A 33 -20.81 -3.68 4.59
C ARG A 33 -21.79 -2.56 4.90
N TYR A 34 -21.59 -1.82 6.00
CA TYR A 34 -22.52 -0.77 6.43
C TYR A 34 -22.23 0.63 5.85
N ARG A 35 -21.10 0.83 5.17
CA ARG A 35 -20.65 2.18 4.76
C ARG A 35 -20.60 2.35 3.24
N GLY A 36 -21.45 3.24 2.73
CA GLY A 36 -21.25 3.95 1.46
C GLY A 36 -20.97 5.43 1.76
N GLY A 37 -19.80 5.92 1.33
CA GLY A 37 -19.29 7.28 1.56
C GLY A 37 -18.66 7.42 2.95
N THR A 38 -17.45 7.91 3.16
CA THR A 38 -16.41 8.51 2.32
C THR A 38 -15.24 7.53 2.28
N TYR A 39 -14.48 7.51 1.18
CA TYR A 39 -13.13 6.93 1.13
C TYR A 39 -12.44 7.10 2.48
N SER A 40 -12.01 6.00 3.11
CA SER A 40 -11.20 6.11 4.31
C SER A 40 -10.04 7.07 4.03
N HIS A 41 -9.54 7.77 5.06
CA HIS A 41 -8.31 8.57 4.95
C HIS A 41 -7.08 7.74 4.51
N THR A 42 -7.26 6.43 4.38
CA THR A 42 -6.31 5.46 3.84
C THR A 42 -6.40 5.28 2.33
N VAL A 43 -7.10 6.15 1.60
CA VAL A 43 -7.32 5.96 0.16
C VAL A 43 -6.20 6.59 -0.64
N ASP A 44 -5.45 5.71 -1.29
CA ASP A 44 -4.46 6.08 -2.29
C ASP A 44 -4.99 5.81 -3.70
N ARG A 45 -4.42 6.51 -4.68
CA ARG A 45 -4.71 6.32 -6.10
C ARG A 45 -3.60 5.48 -6.73
N ILE A 46 -3.96 4.29 -7.18
CA ILE A 46 -3.11 3.43 -7.99
C ILE A 46 -3.22 3.87 -9.45
N VAL A 47 -2.08 3.91 -10.13
CA VAL A 47 -1.97 4.08 -11.58
C VAL A 47 -1.43 2.79 -12.17
N PHE A 48 -2.04 2.31 -13.24
CA PHE A 48 -1.62 1.10 -13.95
C PHE A 48 -0.92 1.45 -15.25
N ALA A 49 -0.17 0.50 -15.79
CA ALA A 49 0.65 0.68 -16.98
C ALA A 49 -0.17 1.03 -18.24
N ASP A 50 -1.45 0.68 -18.28
CA ASP A 50 -2.40 1.06 -19.34
C ASP A 50 -2.98 2.47 -19.18
N GLY A 51 -2.56 3.21 -18.14
CA GLY A 51 -3.04 4.54 -17.80
C GLY A 51 -4.34 4.57 -16.99
N THR A 52 -4.97 3.43 -16.75
CA THR A 52 -6.14 3.36 -15.87
C THR A 52 -5.75 3.66 -14.42
N THR A 53 -6.73 4.09 -13.63
CA THR A 53 -6.50 4.41 -12.22
C THR A 53 -7.59 3.83 -11.35
N ALA A 54 -7.24 3.50 -10.10
CA ALA A 54 -8.20 3.09 -9.09
C ALA A 54 -7.90 3.72 -7.75
N ARG A 55 -8.96 4.02 -7.01
CA ARG A 55 -8.87 4.38 -5.59
C ARG A 55 -9.06 3.13 -4.76
N THR A 56 -8.14 2.86 -3.86
CA THR A 56 -8.19 1.64 -3.05
C THR A 56 -8.43 1.95 -1.59
N ASP A 57 -9.30 1.17 -0.97
CA ASP A 57 -9.55 1.17 0.46
C ASP A 57 -9.60 -0.27 0.96
N LEU A 58 -9.28 -0.48 2.24
CA LEU A 58 -9.46 -1.78 2.87
C LEU A 58 -10.94 -1.97 3.19
N ILE A 59 -11.59 -2.92 2.52
CA ILE A 59 -13.02 -3.19 2.71
C ILE A 59 -13.22 -3.74 4.12
N ARG A 60 -14.12 -3.11 4.88
CA ARG A 60 -14.49 -3.54 6.23
C ARG A 60 -15.92 -4.07 6.24
N LEU A 61 -16.07 -5.34 6.61
CA LEU A 61 -17.36 -5.99 6.81
C LEU A 61 -17.56 -6.24 8.30
N ASN A 62 -18.78 -6.07 8.80
CA ASN A 62 -19.16 -6.53 10.14
C ASN A 62 -19.17 -8.07 10.14
N PRO A 63 -18.65 -8.76 11.18
CA PRO A 63 -18.10 -8.27 12.45
C PRO A 63 -16.57 -8.16 12.49
N ASN A 64 -16.02 -7.21 11.72
CA ASN A 64 -14.59 -6.86 11.64
C ASN A 64 -13.74 -7.74 10.70
N VAL A 65 -14.33 -8.16 9.59
CA VAL A 65 -13.60 -8.77 8.47
C VAL A 65 -12.98 -7.67 7.63
N GLN A 66 -11.69 -7.76 7.37
CA GLN A 66 -10.95 -6.91 6.43
C GLN A 66 -10.81 -7.68 5.12
N ALA A 67 -11.10 -7.03 4.00
CA ALA A 67 -11.16 -7.66 2.69
C ALA A 67 -10.60 -6.75 1.60
N TYR A 68 -10.17 -7.36 0.51
CA TYR A 68 -9.75 -6.72 -0.73
C TYR A 68 -10.69 -7.14 -1.87
N SER A 69 -10.74 -6.33 -2.93
CA SER A 69 -11.53 -6.68 -4.12
C SER A 69 -10.77 -7.67 -5.01
N LEU A 70 -11.46 -8.68 -5.54
CA LEU A 70 -10.94 -9.59 -6.57
C LEU A 70 -11.32 -9.15 -7.99
N ASP A 71 -12.13 -8.10 -8.12
CA ASP A 71 -12.58 -7.57 -9.39
C ASP A 71 -12.29 -6.08 -9.46
N PHE A 72 -11.43 -5.69 -10.39
CA PHE A 72 -11.09 -4.30 -10.67
C PHE A 72 -12.30 -3.49 -11.16
N THR A 73 -13.21 -4.11 -11.90
CA THR A 73 -14.42 -3.47 -12.44
C THR A 73 -15.60 -3.49 -11.45
N GLY A 74 -15.44 -4.23 -10.35
CA GLY A 74 -16.46 -4.40 -9.33
C GLY A 74 -16.73 -3.10 -8.59
N VAL A 75 -17.99 -2.65 -8.62
CA VAL A 75 -18.42 -1.47 -7.88
C VAL A 75 -18.85 -1.87 -6.48
N ALA A 76 -18.17 -1.36 -5.46
CA ALA A 76 -18.56 -1.56 -4.08
C ALA A 76 -19.93 -0.89 -3.82
N PRO A 77 -20.92 -1.61 -3.25
CA PRO A 77 -22.27 -1.08 -3.12
C PRO A 77 -22.33 0.09 -2.15
N HIS A 78 -23.18 1.07 -2.46
CA HIS A 78 -23.32 2.30 -1.67
C HIS A 78 -24.27 2.17 -0.48
N GLN A 79 -25.10 1.13 -0.45
CA GLN A 79 -26.05 0.87 0.63
C GLN A 79 -25.53 -0.26 1.53
N PRO A 80 -26.02 -0.36 2.79
CA PRO A 80 -25.78 -1.51 3.63
C PRO A 80 -26.08 -2.81 2.89
N SER A 81 -25.03 -3.57 2.56
CA SER A 81 -25.15 -4.71 1.66
C SER A 81 -24.66 -5.99 2.33
N PRO A 82 -25.46 -7.08 2.31
CA PRO A 82 -25.06 -8.37 2.82
C PRO A 82 -24.02 -9.00 1.89
N TYR A 83 -23.01 -9.59 2.50
CA TYR A 83 -21.98 -10.39 1.85
C TYR A 83 -22.16 -11.85 2.27
N ARG A 84 -21.99 -12.76 1.31
CA ARG A 84 -22.03 -14.19 1.51
C ARG A 84 -20.66 -14.78 1.14
N LEU A 85 -20.31 -15.87 1.79
CA LEU A 85 -19.15 -16.66 1.35
C LEU A 85 -19.46 -17.22 -0.05
N GLY A 86 -18.48 -17.08 -0.94
CA GLY A 86 -18.49 -17.65 -2.27
C GLY A 86 -17.23 -18.48 -2.48
N THR A 87 -17.17 -19.17 -3.60
CA THR A 87 -15.98 -19.89 -4.06
C THR A 87 -15.28 -19.11 -5.16
N TRP A 88 -14.01 -19.42 -5.42
CA TRP A 88 -13.25 -18.83 -6.52
C TRP A 88 -13.99 -18.94 -7.87
N SER A 89 -14.58 -20.10 -8.13
CA SER A 89 -15.35 -20.41 -9.34
C SER A 89 -16.61 -19.57 -9.55
N ALA A 90 -17.10 -18.89 -8.49
CA ALA A 90 -18.26 -18.01 -8.58
C ALA A 90 -17.97 -16.73 -9.38
N LEU A 91 -16.70 -16.34 -9.51
CA LEU A 91 -16.27 -15.16 -10.26
C LEU A 91 -15.92 -15.53 -11.71
N PRO A 92 -16.71 -15.10 -12.72
CA PRO A 92 -16.53 -15.53 -14.11
C PRO A 92 -15.13 -15.24 -14.67
N HIS A 93 -14.55 -14.08 -14.35
CA HIS A 93 -13.22 -13.66 -14.83
C HIS A 93 -12.06 -14.46 -14.22
N LEU A 94 -12.32 -15.22 -13.15
CA LEU A 94 -11.33 -16.05 -12.47
C LEU A 94 -11.44 -17.53 -12.80
N ARG A 95 -12.49 -17.96 -13.51
CA ARG A 95 -12.69 -19.38 -13.87
C ARG A 95 -11.56 -19.95 -14.73
N THR A 96 -10.87 -19.10 -15.48
CA THR A 96 -9.75 -19.46 -16.35
C THR A 96 -8.39 -19.04 -15.76
N ARG A 97 -8.36 -18.57 -14.52
CA ARG A 97 -7.15 -18.10 -13.83
C ARG A 97 -6.90 -18.91 -12.57
N ASP A 98 -5.87 -19.73 -12.62
CA ASP A 98 -5.37 -20.48 -11.47
C ASP A 98 -4.48 -19.59 -10.61
N CYS A 99 -5.05 -18.56 -9.99
CA CYS A 99 -4.31 -17.61 -9.15
C CYS A 99 -4.76 -17.55 -7.68
N GLU A 100 -5.56 -18.53 -7.23
CA GLU A 100 -6.04 -18.60 -5.85
C GLU A 100 -4.89 -18.75 -4.85
N ALA A 101 -3.87 -19.56 -5.18
CA ALA A 101 -2.71 -19.80 -4.32
C ALA A 101 -1.83 -18.54 -4.18
N GLU A 102 -1.65 -17.79 -5.26
CA GLU A 102 -0.92 -16.53 -5.31
C GLU A 102 -1.63 -15.46 -4.47
N VAL A 103 -2.96 -15.38 -4.59
CA VAL A 103 -3.76 -14.43 -3.80
C VAL A 103 -3.74 -14.80 -2.32
N ASP A 104 -3.85 -16.08 -1.97
CA ASP A 104 -3.68 -16.55 -0.58
C ASP A 104 -2.28 -16.23 -0.03
N TRP A 105 -1.22 -16.40 -0.83
CA TRP A 105 0.13 -16.02 -0.44
C TRP A 105 0.26 -14.52 -0.19
N ILE A 106 -0.32 -13.67 -1.06
CA ILE A 106 -0.34 -12.22 -0.90
C ILE A 106 -1.01 -11.85 0.43
N LEU A 107 -2.21 -12.39 0.70
CA LEU A 107 -2.95 -12.06 1.93
C LEU A 107 -2.20 -12.45 3.21
N ARG A 108 -1.40 -13.52 3.18
CA ARG A 108 -0.58 -13.97 4.33
C ARG A 108 0.69 -13.15 4.53
N ASN A 109 1.22 -12.54 3.47
CA ASN A 109 2.51 -11.83 3.49
C ASN A 109 2.40 -10.31 3.41
N SER A 110 1.19 -9.79 3.20
CA SER A 110 0.91 -8.36 3.03
C SER A 110 0.03 -7.80 4.15
N PHE A 111 -0.37 -6.53 4.02
CA PHE A 111 -1.22 -5.87 5.00
C PHE A 111 -2.63 -6.50 5.02
N PRO A 112 -3.30 -6.61 6.18
CA PRO A 112 -2.86 -6.21 7.52
C PRO A 112 -2.05 -7.30 8.25
N VAL A 113 -1.99 -8.54 7.74
CA VAL A 113 -1.32 -9.67 8.41
C VAL A 113 0.14 -9.35 8.71
N CYS A 114 0.82 -8.72 7.75
CA CYS A 114 2.14 -8.14 7.89
C CYS A 114 2.02 -6.62 8.17
N PRO A 115 2.40 -6.12 9.37
CA PRO A 115 2.31 -4.70 9.69
C PRO A 115 3.27 -3.83 8.86
N ILE A 116 2.94 -2.55 8.69
CA ILE A 116 3.74 -1.59 7.90
C ILE A 116 5.22 -1.50 8.32
N ALA A 117 5.53 -1.68 9.60
CA ALA A 117 6.90 -1.65 10.10
C ALA A 117 7.71 -2.86 9.58
N GLU A 118 7.08 -4.03 9.53
CA GLU A 118 7.70 -5.25 9.02
C GLU A 118 7.83 -5.20 7.49
N LEU A 119 6.80 -4.72 6.79
CA LEU A 119 6.86 -4.48 5.35
C LEU A 119 7.98 -3.50 4.99
N SER A 120 8.06 -2.38 5.69
CA SER A 120 9.13 -1.38 5.49
C SER A 120 10.51 -1.95 5.76
N ARG A 121 10.66 -2.78 6.81
CA ARG A 121 11.93 -3.47 7.11
C ARG A 121 12.34 -4.39 5.96
N ARG A 122 11.40 -5.19 5.42
CA ARG A 122 11.65 -6.10 4.30
C ARG A 122 12.02 -5.34 3.02
N LEU A 123 11.31 -4.26 2.72
CA LEU A 123 11.61 -3.41 1.56
C LEU A 123 13.02 -2.81 1.65
N ARG A 124 13.42 -2.29 2.83
CA ARG A 124 14.79 -1.81 3.04
C ARG A 124 15.82 -2.92 2.88
N ALA A 125 15.57 -4.10 3.44
CA ALA A 125 16.45 -5.26 3.30
C ALA A 125 16.58 -5.74 1.84
N ALA A 126 15.55 -5.53 1.03
CA ALA A 126 15.56 -5.80 -0.42
C ALA A 126 16.21 -4.68 -1.25
N GLY A 127 16.70 -3.60 -0.63
CA GLY A 127 17.40 -2.50 -1.32
C GLY A 127 16.50 -1.41 -1.87
N TYR A 128 15.20 -1.38 -1.53
CA TYR A 128 14.34 -0.25 -1.94
C TYR A 128 14.73 1.02 -1.19
N PRO A 129 14.84 2.18 -1.90
CA PRO A 129 15.25 3.45 -1.31
C PRO A 129 14.09 4.08 -0.51
N LEU A 130 13.77 3.46 0.62
CA LEU A 130 12.82 4.02 1.59
C LEU A 130 13.55 5.00 2.50
N GLY A 131 12.91 6.14 2.76
CA GLY A 131 13.36 7.07 3.78
C GLY A 131 13.37 6.47 5.19
N PRO A 132 13.73 7.27 6.22
CA PRO A 132 13.75 6.80 7.61
C PRO A 132 12.36 6.43 8.12
N ALA A 133 11.29 7.01 7.54
CA ALA A 133 9.91 6.68 7.86
C ALA A 133 9.48 5.35 7.22
N ASN A 134 8.61 4.61 7.91
CA ASN A 134 7.93 3.45 7.34
C ASN A 134 6.94 3.88 6.26
N ILE A 135 6.61 2.96 5.35
CA ILE A 135 5.46 3.12 4.45
C ILE A 135 4.20 3.35 5.28
N SER A 136 3.28 4.14 4.74
CA SER A 136 2.00 4.41 5.36
C SER A 136 1.07 3.19 5.27
N GLU A 137 -0.02 3.20 6.06
CA GLU A 137 -1.06 2.16 5.91
C GLU A 137 -1.73 2.21 4.54
N HIS A 138 -1.91 3.40 3.94
CA HIS A 138 -2.54 3.52 2.62
C HIS A 138 -1.66 2.97 1.51
N GLU A 139 -0.36 3.22 1.56
CA GLU A 139 0.61 2.63 0.62
C GLU A 139 0.59 1.11 0.73
N ALA A 140 0.55 0.57 1.95
CA ALA A 140 0.49 -0.88 2.16
C ALA A 140 -0.84 -1.48 1.67
N ILE A 141 -1.97 -0.81 1.90
CA ILE A 141 -3.28 -1.22 1.40
C ILE A 141 -3.29 -1.20 -0.14
N ALA A 142 -2.82 -0.12 -0.75
CA ALA A 142 -2.76 0.05 -2.19
C ALA A 142 -1.83 -0.98 -2.86
N ALA A 143 -0.63 -1.20 -2.31
CA ALA A 143 0.30 -2.20 -2.81
C ALA A 143 -0.29 -3.62 -2.73
N THR A 144 -1.00 -3.94 -1.65
CA THR A 144 -1.67 -5.25 -1.51
C THR A 144 -2.79 -5.41 -2.54
N GLN A 145 -3.62 -4.38 -2.74
CA GLN A 145 -4.70 -4.40 -3.71
C GLN A 145 -4.18 -4.45 -5.17
N ALA A 146 -3.09 -3.74 -5.48
CA ALA A 146 -2.41 -3.79 -6.77
C ALA A 146 -1.90 -5.21 -7.07
N ALA A 147 -1.24 -5.84 -6.09
CA ALA A 147 -0.73 -7.20 -6.24
C ALA A 147 -1.86 -8.19 -6.54
N ILE A 148 -2.99 -8.08 -5.82
CA ILE A 148 -4.18 -8.91 -6.09
C ILE A 148 -4.67 -8.69 -7.52
N TRP A 149 -4.87 -7.44 -7.95
CA TRP A 149 -5.37 -7.14 -9.29
C TRP A 149 -4.41 -7.51 -10.43
N CYS A 150 -3.11 -7.56 -10.17
CA CYS A 150 -2.15 -8.12 -11.12
C CYS A 150 -2.52 -9.57 -11.48
N PHE A 151 -2.81 -10.40 -10.48
CA PHE A 151 -3.19 -11.79 -10.69
C PHE A 151 -4.64 -11.99 -11.10
N THR A 152 -5.59 -11.26 -10.50
CA THR A 152 -7.03 -11.48 -10.73
C THR A 152 -7.53 -10.82 -12.01
N ASN A 153 -6.94 -9.68 -12.40
CA ASN A 153 -7.42 -8.86 -13.51
C ASN A 153 -6.34 -8.60 -14.58
N GLY A 154 -5.07 -8.95 -14.34
CA GLY A 154 -3.97 -8.66 -15.27
C GLY A 154 -3.51 -7.19 -15.21
N MET A 155 -3.83 -6.49 -14.13
CA MET A 155 -3.51 -5.07 -13.99
C MET A 155 -2.04 -4.90 -13.59
N ALA A 156 -1.20 -4.54 -14.56
CA ALA A 156 0.20 -4.23 -14.29
C ALA A 156 0.31 -2.85 -13.62
N LEU A 157 0.92 -2.79 -12.44
CA LEU A 157 1.17 -1.52 -11.75
C LEU A 157 2.13 -0.65 -12.57
N ASP A 158 1.85 0.65 -12.69
CA ASP A 158 2.83 1.59 -13.24
C ASP A 158 3.95 1.81 -12.22
N THR A 159 5.13 1.26 -12.50
CA THR A 159 6.31 1.38 -11.63
C THR A 159 7.30 2.42 -12.14
N ARG A 160 6.92 3.27 -13.10
CA ARG A 160 7.81 4.33 -13.60
C ARG A 160 8.12 5.31 -12.45
N PRO A 161 9.41 5.65 -12.22
CA PRO A 161 9.75 6.61 -11.18
C PRO A 161 9.19 8.00 -11.53
N LEU A 162 8.30 8.52 -10.70
CA LEU A 162 7.72 9.87 -10.88
C LEU A 162 8.71 11.00 -10.56
N ASN A 163 9.87 10.66 -10.01
CA ASN A 163 10.93 11.59 -9.61
C ASN A 163 12.19 11.48 -10.49
N ALA A 164 12.16 10.66 -11.54
CA ALA A 164 13.23 10.62 -12.54
C ALA A 164 12.92 11.65 -13.65
N PRO A 165 13.88 12.52 -14.01
CA PRO A 165 13.69 13.43 -15.13
C PRO A 165 13.62 12.64 -16.44
N VAL A 166 12.72 13.03 -17.33
CA VAL A 166 12.63 12.51 -18.70
C VAL A 166 13.60 13.21 -19.65
N ALA A 167 13.98 14.44 -19.34
CA ALA A 167 15.02 15.15 -20.06
C ALA A 167 15.84 16.05 -19.13
N VAL A 168 17.11 16.26 -19.50
CA VAL A 168 18.02 17.19 -18.84
C VAL A 168 18.56 18.14 -19.90
N HIS A 169 18.27 19.42 -19.76
CA HIS A 169 18.75 20.46 -20.66
C HIS A 169 19.84 21.28 -19.98
N ARG A 170 20.96 21.47 -20.69
CA ARG A 170 22.02 22.40 -20.29
C ARG A 170 21.70 23.77 -20.88
N GLY A 171 21.43 24.73 -20.01
CA GLY A 171 21.23 26.12 -20.39
C GLY A 171 22.56 26.88 -20.53
N PRO A 172 22.51 28.17 -20.87
CA PRO A 172 23.68 29.04 -20.84
C PRO A 172 24.28 29.10 -19.43
N GLY A 173 25.60 28.94 -19.31
CA GLY A 173 26.30 29.00 -18.02
C GLY A 173 26.04 27.77 -17.12
N PRO A 174 25.95 27.93 -15.79
CA PRO A 174 25.80 26.82 -14.84
C PRO A 174 24.35 26.31 -14.69
N VAL A 175 23.48 26.56 -15.66
CA VAL A 175 22.04 26.25 -15.55
C VAL A 175 21.75 24.84 -16.05
N LEU A 176 21.13 24.02 -15.20
CA LEU A 176 20.55 22.71 -15.55
C LEU A 176 19.02 22.78 -15.39
N THR A 177 18.29 22.40 -16.42
CA THR A 177 16.84 22.28 -16.40
C THR A 177 16.45 20.81 -16.51
N PHE A 178 15.59 20.34 -15.61
CA PHE A 178 15.09 18.98 -15.58
C PHE A 178 13.62 18.97 -15.99
N GLU A 179 13.28 18.17 -16.99
CA GLU A 179 11.90 17.93 -17.40
C GLU A 179 11.42 16.62 -16.77
N PHE A 180 10.17 16.59 -16.30
CA PHE A 180 9.55 15.43 -15.68
C PHE A 180 8.24 15.10 -16.41
N ASP A 181 7.92 13.81 -16.54
CA ASP A 181 6.62 13.35 -17.07
C ASP A 181 5.53 13.56 -16.00
N GLY A 182 5.07 14.80 -15.90
CA GLY A 182 4.05 15.24 -14.94
C GLY A 182 4.59 16.02 -13.74
N ARG A 183 3.78 16.12 -12.67
CA ARG A 183 4.18 16.83 -11.44
C ARG A 183 5.12 15.94 -10.62
N PRO A 184 6.40 16.30 -10.45
CA PRO A 184 7.33 15.48 -9.69
C PRO A 184 6.94 15.51 -8.21
N GLN A 185 6.91 14.34 -7.58
CA GLN A 185 6.71 14.23 -6.12
C GLN A 185 8.08 14.30 -5.43
N LEU A 186 8.58 15.51 -5.24
CA LEU A 186 9.86 15.75 -4.56
C LEU A 186 9.63 15.82 -3.06
N GLY A 187 9.86 14.72 -2.34
CA GLY A 187 9.90 14.69 -0.87
C GLY A 187 11.19 15.28 -0.27
N GLY A 188 12.20 15.48 -1.13
CA GLY A 188 13.55 15.97 -0.85
C GLY A 188 14.44 15.57 -2.03
N TYR A 189 15.39 16.40 -2.43
CA TYR A 189 16.30 16.08 -3.54
C TYR A 189 17.75 16.30 -3.13
N SER A 190 18.64 15.47 -3.67
CA SER A 190 20.08 15.64 -3.59
C SER A 190 20.60 15.62 -5.03
N LEU A 191 21.22 16.72 -5.44
CA LEU A 191 21.82 16.85 -6.76
C LEU A 191 23.33 16.57 -6.63
N TRP A 192 23.81 15.63 -7.43
CA TRP A 192 25.24 15.38 -7.59
C TRP A 192 25.61 15.73 -9.03
N THR A 193 26.56 16.64 -9.18
CA THR A 193 27.15 16.95 -10.49
C THR A 193 28.57 16.41 -10.51
N ALA A 194 28.89 15.63 -11.54
CA ALA A 194 30.27 15.24 -11.85
C ALA A 194 30.70 16.01 -13.09
N SER A 195 31.87 16.65 -13.03
CA SER A 195 32.50 17.28 -14.18
C SER A 195 33.69 16.44 -14.62
N ASP A 196 33.65 15.92 -15.85
CA ASP A 196 34.80 15.24 -16.48
C ASP A 196 35.84 16.22 -17.04
N THR A 197 35.75 17.51 -16.75
CA THR A 197 36.72 18.50 -17.22
C THR A 197 37.99 18.44 -16.38
N PRO A 198 39.15 18.03 -16.95
CA PRO A 198 40.43 18.17 -16.29
C PRO A 198 40.72 19.66 -16.17
N TRP A 199 41.13 20.10 -14.98
CA TRP A 199 41.58 21.46 -14.71
C TRP A 199 42.71 21.82 -15.69
N ARG A 200 42.55 22.92 -16.44
CA ARG A 200 43.64 23.60 -17.16
C ARG A 200 43.80 24.99 -16.58
#